data_AF-A0AAE0N409-F1
#
_entry.id   AF-A0AAE0N409-F1
#
_cell.length_a   1.000
_cell.length_b   1.000
_cell.length_c   1.000
_cell.angle_alpha   90.00
_cell.angle_beta   90.00
_cell.angle_gamma   90.00
#
_symmetry.space_group_name_H-M   'P 1'
#
loop_
_entity.id
_entity.type
_entity.pdbx_description
1 polymer ?
#
loop_
_entity_poly.entity_id
_entity_poly.type
_entity_poly.pdbx_seq_one_letter_code
_entity_poly.pdbx_strand_id
1 'polypeptide(L)'
;MAHLDLNSLVARDGNEFDCATDRATDYYGLGVRLGIYFAWVASYIANTILPSEFGPASDTSTIFLLTLLIAMANDSMTKGLTELDGLILMHLCGGTVFGIISMWGYRTRMYFDEGPRAVRKFGGFGTHVRLIVSLGVSVFGTWFWFRGVNGSLKKLGPNDGFDPANPEECSVLYTFFFAKVRAAGGIRIYYIIVSLTCTAWFATMFLVSSLAGLASLDKIRGLAGFNRWTSLNRAKYATGFTHKELKVMFTFLRIANLFWLLFSAVTVELTLNFNHVHNVLGGGDNGAGGLNLPSQLLPFLVGLFSFIRINYALFKSKWGPDSAKSKESADKDIKGGLLAAFDLPPQNNNSDGDEKNRPPVEEAVVLVSPRSVSFPPEQIIAHNLGRALEEGAPPTPGLPRADSYHIIARSVVVRYLVGFLPWLGIIIHPQTSQSSKISAVVSRGTGLSGVHNTPVVEQLASFPHIKRDSRDMGGRED
;
A
#
# COMPACT_ATOMS: atom_id res chain seq x y z
N MET A 1 40.27 1.24 15.84
CA MET A 1 39.66 1.53 14.53
C MET A 1 40.23 0.53 13.56
N ALA A 2 39.49 -0.54 13.27
CA ALA A 2 39.95 -1.56 12.32
C ALA A 2 39.88 -0.96 10.91
N HIS A 3 41.02 -0.87 10.23
CA HIS A 3 41.06 -0.57 8.80
C HIS A 3 40.41 -1.74 8.07
N LEU A 4 39.13 -1.59 7.72
CA LEU A 4 38.45 -2.44 6.76
C LEU A 4 39.10 -2.18 5.40
N ASP A 5 40.11 -2.98 5.06
CA ASP A 5 40.73 -2.93 3.76
C ASP A 5 39.73 -3.47 2.74
N LEU A 6 39.02 -2.55 2.06
CA LEU A 6 37.99 -2.88 1.08
C LEU A 6 38.56 -3.75 -0.06
N ASN A 7 39.87 -3.66 -0.30
CA ASN A 7 40.56 -4.50 -1.27
C ASN A 7 40.74 -5.94 -0.76
N SER A 8 40.88 -6.17 0.54
CA SER A 8 40.87 -7.52 1.13
C SER A 8 39.49 -8.18 1.10
N LEU A 9 38.40 -7.39 1.04
CA LEU A 9 37.05 -7.90 0.84
C LEU A 9 36.78 -8.36 -0.61
N VAL A 10 37.64 -7.95 -1.55
CA VAL A 10 37.51 -8.24 -2.99
C VAL A 10 38.72 -9.03 -3.54
N ALA A 11 39.80 -9.17 -2.76
CA ALA A 11 41.00 -9.87 -3.17
C ALA A 11 40.71 -11.37 -3.36
N ARG A 12 40.76 -11.78 -4.63
CA ARG A 12 40.71 -13.16 -5.09
C ARG A 12 41.92 -13.91 -4.54
N ASP A 13 41.70 -14.79 -3.56
CA ASP A 13 42.71 -15.78 -3.16
C ASP A 13 42.93 -16.72 -4.36
N GLY A 14 44.19 -17.01 -4.71
CA GLY A 14 44.59 -17.73 -5.93
C GLY A 14 44.13 -19.19 -6.07
N ASN A 15 43.20 -19.65 -5.21
CA ASN A 15 42.51 -20.95 -5.27
C ASN A 15 41.00 -20.74 -5.44
N GLU A 16 40.60 -19.76 -6.25
CA GLU A 16 39.19 -19.40 -6.45
C GLU A 16 38.52 -20.44 -7.35
N PHE A 17 37.81 -21.37 -6.73
CA PHE A 17 36.82 -22.18 -7.43
C PHE A 17 35.57 -21.35 -7.70
N ASP A 18 34.89 -21.60 -8.83
CA ASP A 18 33.61 -20.94 -9.18
C ASP A 18 32.50 -21.98 -9.05
N CYS A 19 31.53 -21.72 -8.16
CA CYS A 19 30.37 -22.56 -7.99
C CYS A 19 29.34 -22.21 -9.07
N ALA A 20 29.18 -23.09 -10.06
CA ALA A 20 28.27 -22.89 -11.18
C ALA A 20 26.87 -23.42 -10.86
N THR A 21 25.84 -22.69 -11.32
CA THR A 21 24.46 -23.19 -11.39
C THR A 21 23.89 -22.92 -12.78
N ASP A 22 23.16 -23.89 -13.35
CA ASP A 22 22.73 -23.92 -14.75
C ASP A 22 21.79 -22.78 -15.09
N ARG A 23 21.01 -22.33 -14.08
CA ARG A 23 19.92 -21.38 -14.24
C ARG A 23 20.12 -20.11 -13.43
N ALA A 24 21.26 -19.96 -12.75
CA ALA A 24 21.59 -18.77 -11.97
C ALA A 24 21.46 -17.49 -12.80
N THR A 25 21.93 -17.52 -14.05
CA THR A 25 21.90 -16.39 -14.98
C THR A 25 20.47 -15.98 -15.35
N ASP A 26 19.54 -16.92 -15.44
CA ASP A 26 18.13 -16.64 -15.75
C ASP A 26 17.35 -16.11 -14.55
N TYR A 27 17.65 -16.60 -13.34
CA TYR A 27 16.93 -16.20 -12.13
C TYR A 27 17.41 -14.88 -11.53
N TYR A 28 18.73 -14.70 -11.48
CA TYR A 28 19.37 -13.58 -10.80
C TYR A 28 20.68 -13.19 -11.47
N GLY A 29 20.79 -13.39 -12.78
CA GLY A 29 21.85 -12.80 -13.59
C GLY A 29 21.94 -11.28 -13.40
N LEU A 30 23.05 -10.69 -13.83
CA LEU A 30 23.34 -9.27 -13.64
C LEU A 30 22.17 -8.38 -14.09
N GLY A 31 21.59 -8.67 -15.26
CA GLY A 31 20.48 -7.88 -15.80
C GLY A 31 19.20 -7.96 -14.95
N VAL A 32 18.90 -9.15 -14.41
CA VAL A 32 17.74 -9.35 -13.52
C VAL A 32 17.92 -8.58 -12.22
N ARG A 33 19.08 -8.70 -11.58
CA ARG A 33 19.38 -8.00 -10.32
C ARG A 33 19.36 -6.49 -10.49
N LEU A 34 20.08 -5.96 -11.49
CA LEU A 34 20.08 -4.52 -11.78
C LEU A 34 18.68 -4.01 -12.12
N GLY A 35 17.91 -4.76 -12.90
CA GLY A 35 16.52 -4.43 -13.21
C GLY A 35 15.65 -4.30 -11.95
N ILE A 36 15.76 -5.27 -11.04
CA ILE A 36 15.06 -5.24 -9.75
C ILE A 36 15.54 -4.06 -8.90
N TYR A 37 16.84 -3.80 -8.81
CA TYR A 37 17.39 -2.69 -8.03
C TYR A 37 16.94 -1.33 -8.57
N PHE A 38 16.94 -1.12 -9.88
CA PHE A 38 16.40 0.11 -10.47
C PHE A 38 14.90 0.26 -10.21
N ALA A 39 14.12 -0.83 -10.30
CA ALA A 39 12.70 -0.82 -9.99
C ALA A 39 12.44 -0.50 -8.50
N TRP A 40 13.27 -1.00 -7.59
CA TRP A 40 13.22 -0.66 -6.17
C TRP A 40 13.47 0.81 -5.92
N VAL A 41 14.55 1.36 -6.49
CA VAL A 41 14.88 2.79 -6.33
C VAL A 41 13.78 3.67 -6.95
N ALA A 42 13.29 3.33 -8.14
CA ALA A 42 12.19 4.03 -8.80
C ALA A 42 10.92 4.04 -7.92
N SER A 43 10.55 2.88 -7.37
CA SER A 43 9.40 2.73 -6.48
C SER A 43 9.57 3.50 -5.16
N TYR A 44 10.78 3.50 -4.60
CA TYR A 44 11.11 4.28 -3.41
C TYR A 44 10.99 5.79 -3.66
N ILE A 45 11.55 6.31 -4.76
CA ILE A 45 11.43 7.73 -5.14
C ILE A 45 9.97 8.09 -5.38
N ALA A 46 9.22 7.26 -6.11
CA ALA A 46 7.80 7.49 -6.37
C ALA A 46 6.98 7.51 -5.08
N ASN A 47 7.26 6.60 -4.14
CA ASN A 47 6.56 6.57 -2.85
C ASN A 47 6.85 7.80 -1.98
N THR A 48 8.07 8.33 -2.06
CA THR A 48 8.55 9.39 -1.17
C THR A 48 8.30 10.79 -1.69
N ILE A 49 8.41 11.00 -3.00
CA ILE A 49 8.40 12.33 -3.62
C ILE A 49 7.22 12.48 -4.60
N LEU A 50 6.90 11.45 -5.39
CA LEU A 50 5.98 11.58 -6.53
C LEU A 50 4.81 10.59 -6.45
N PRO A 51 3.78 10.87 -5.64
CA PRO A 51 2.71 9.92 -5.32
C PRO A 51 1.85 9.55 -6.54
N SER A 52 1.87 10.35 -7.60
CA SER A 52 1.18 10.07 -8.86
C SER A 52 1.77 8.86 -9.60
N GLU A 53 3.10 8.66 -9.52
CA GLU A 53 3.78 7.58 -10.26
C GLU A 53 3.98 6.31 -9.42
N PHE A 54 3.61 6.33 -8.13
CA PHE A 54 3.79 5.16 -7.26
C PHE A 54 3.00 3.94 -7.73
N GLY A 55 1.80 4.13 -8.30
CA GLY A 55 0.97 3.05 -8.81
C GLY A 55 1.73 2.20 -9.84
N PRO A 56 2.10 2.78 -10.99
CA PRO A 56 2.88 2.08 -12.02
C PRO A 56 4.18 1.45 -11.49
N ALA A 57 4.97 2.18 -10.69
CA ALA A 57 6.23 1.67 -10.16
C ALA A 57 6.03 0.45 -9.22
N SER A 58 5.01 0.51 -8.36
CA SER A 58 4.64 -0.60 -7.49
C SER A 58 4.11 -1.81 -8.29
N ASP A 59 3.37 -1.57 -9.37
CA ASP A 59 2.85 -2.63 -10.23
C ASP A 59 4.01 -3.35 -10.95
N THR A 60 5.02 -2.63 -11.48
CA THR A 60 6.24 -3.24 -12.02
C THR A 60 6.96 -4.13 -11.00
N SER A 61 7.13 -3.65 -9.77
CA SER A 61 7.76 -4.43 -8.70
C SER A 61 6.94 -5.68 -8.34
N THR A 62 5.61 -5.59 -8.42
CA THR A 62 4.69 -6.72 -8.16
C THR A 62 4.78 -7.76 -9.27
N ILE A 63 4.90 -7.33 -10.52
CA ILE A 63 5.10 -8.22 -11.67
C ILE A 63 6.41 -8.99 -11.50
N PHE A 64 7.52 -8.32 -11.19
CA PHE A 64 8.78 -9.02 -10.91
C PHE A 64 8.63 -10.03 -9.76
N LEU A 65 8.00 -9.64 -8.67
CA LEU A 65 7.77 -10.53 -7.53
C LEU A 65 6.94 -11.77 -7.90
N LEU A 66 5.89 -11.59 -8.71
CA LEU A 66 5.05 -12.68 -9.21
C LEU A 66 5.84 -13.63 -10.12
N THR A 67 6.64 -13.08 -11.04
CA THR A 67 7.49 -13.88 -11.93
C THR A 67 8.49 -14.72 -11.14
N LEU A 68 9.16 -14.12 -10.15
CA LEU A 68 10.08 -14.84 -9.27
C LEU A 68 9.36 -15.95 -8.48
N LEU A 69 8.17 -15.67 -7.95
CA LEU A 69 7.36 -16.67 -7.25
C LEU A 69 7.01 -17.87 -8.14
N ILE A 70 6.57 -17.60 -9.38
CA ILE A 70 6.23 -18.67 -10.34
C ILE A 70 7.46 -19.50 -10.69
N ALA A 71 8.59 -18.85 -10.97
CA ALA A 71 9.85 -19.53 -11.26
C ALA A 71 10.29 -20.43 -10.09
N MET A 72 10.34 -19.88 -8.87
CA MET A 72 10.67 -20.63 -7.67
C MET A 72 9.75 -21.84 -7.46
N ALA A 73 8.43 -21.66 -7.62
CA ALA A 73 7.47 -22.75 -7.42
C ALA A 73 7.62 -23.85 -8.48
N ASN A 74 7.68 -23.48 -9.76
CA ASN A 74 7.79 -24.42 -10.87
C ASN A 74 9.10 -25.21 -10.81
N ASP A 75 10.21 -24.55 -10.50
CA ASP A 75 11.52 -25.19 -10.48
C ASP A 75 11.79 -25.97 -9.20
N SER A 76 11.12 -25.61 -8.10
CA SER A 76 11.06 -26.49 -6.92
C SER A 76 10.32 -27.79 -7.23
N MET A 77 9.20 -27.73 -7.97
CA MET A 77 8.42 -28.91 -8.34
C MET A 77 9.17 -29.84 -9.30
N THR A 78 9.93 -29.28 -10.24
CA THR A 78 10.74 -30.06 -11.20
C THR A 78 12.12 -30.46 -10.66
N LYS A 79 12.44 -30.13 -9.38
CA LYS A 79 13.75 -30.32 -8.75
C LYS A 79 14.91 -29.63 -9.51
N GLY A 80 14.60 -28.60 -10.29
CA GLY A 80 15.59 -27.77 -10.98
C GLY A 80 16.16 -26.65 -10.11
N LEU A 81 15.48 -26.27 -9.02
CA LEU A 81 15.92 -25.21 -8.13
C LEU A 81 16.96 -25.73 -7.12
N THR A 82 18.15 -25.12 -7.07
CA THR A 82 19.15 -25.40 -6.03
C THR A 82 18.85 -24.67 -4.73
N GLU A 83 19.43 -25.13 -3.62
CA GLU A 83 19.31 -24.42 -2.32
C GLU A 83 19.83 -22.98 -2.38
N LEU A 84 20.91 -22.74 -3.13
CA LEU A 84 21.50 -21.43 -3.37
C LEU A 84 20.57 -20.52 -4.18
N ASP A 85 20.01 -21.02 -5.29
CA ASP A 85 19.10 -20.24 -6.12
C ASP A 85 17.87 -19.81 -5.32
N GLY A 86 17.29 -20.73 -4.56
CA GLY A 86 16.17 -20.45 -3.67
C GLY A 86 16.52 -19.38 -2.63
N LEU A 87 17.73 -19.42 -2.05
CA LEU A 87 18.18 -18.43 -1.07
C LEU A 87 18.28 -17.02 -1.68
N ILE A 88 18.92 -16.88 -2.84
CA ILE A 88 19.07 -15.58 -3.53
C ILE A 88 17.71 -15.02 -3.93
N LEU A 89 16.85 -15.86 -4.52
CA LEU A 89 15.51 -15.47 -4.93
C LEU A 89 14.67 -15.05 -3.73
N MET A 90 14.77 -15.74 -2.60
CA MET A 90 14.10 -15.35 -1.35
C MET A 90 14.57 -13.99 -0.83
N HIS A 91 15.87 -13.66 -0.93
CA HIS A 91 16.36 -12.34 -0.56
C HIS A 91 15.81 -11.25 -1.50
N LEU A 92 15.80 -11.46 -2.81
CA LEU A 92 15.19 -10.54 -3.78
C LEU A 92 13.68 -10.34 -3.52
N CYS A 93 12.96 -11.43 -3.24
CA CYS A 93 11.57 -11.36 -2.84
C CYS A 93 11.40 -10.59 -1.53
N GLY A 94 12.27 -10.84 -0.55
CA GLY A 94 12.31 -10.13 0.73
C GLY A 94 12.51 -8.63 0.58
N GLY A 95 13.47 -8.19 -0.24
CA GLY A 95 13.69 -6.77 -0.53
C GLY A 95 12.46 -6.09 -1.12
N THR A 96 11.78 -6.75 -2.06
CA THR A 96 10.54 -6.23 -2.66
C THR A 96 9.39 -6.19 -1.65
N VAL A 97 9.15 -7.30 -0.95
CA VAL A 97 8.08 -7.42 0.05
C VAL A 97 8.30 -6.37 1.12
N PHE A 98 9.47 -6.28 1.73
CA PHE A 98 9.71 -5.40 2.87
C PHE A 98 9.99 -3.94 2.48
N GLY A 99 10.75 -3.68 1.42
CA GLY A 99 11.09 -2.31 1.01
C GLY A 99 9.99 -1.60 0.24
N ILE A 100 9.16 -2.33 -0.53
CA ILE A 100 8.13 -1.74 -1.40
C ILE A 100 6.71 -2.05 -0.91
N ILE A 101 6.42 -3.30 -0.51
CA ILE A 101 5.03 -3.76 -0.25
C ILE A 101 4.63 -3.74 1.24
N SER A 102 5.56 -3.95 2.18
CA SER A 102 5.26 -4.45 3.54
C SER A 102 4.54 -3.46 4.42
N MET A 103 4.62 -2.18 4.09
CA MET A 103 3.97 -1.15 4.86
C MET A 103 2.81 -0.57 4.08
N TRP A 104 1.89 -1.47 3.68
CA TRP A 104 0.57 -1.08 3.23
C TRP A 104 0.51 -0.30 1.93
N GLY A 105 1.58 -0.23 1.14
CA GLY A 105 1.66 0.82 0.12
C GLY A 105 1.20 2.14 0.74
N TYR A 106 1.58 2.41 2.00
CA TYR A 106 1.50 3.72 2.60
C TYR A 106 2.24 4.57 1.60
N ARG A 107 1.44 5.16 0.71
CA ARG A 107 1.81 6.24 -0.17
C ARG A 107 2.11 7.34 0.81
N THR A 108 3.30 7.24 1.42
CA THR A 108 3.67 8.00 2.62
C THR A 108 3.46 9.48 2.32
N ARG A 109 3.74 9.84 1.07
CA ARG A 109 3.43 11.13 0.50
C ARG A 109 1.94 11.43 0.31
N MET A 110 1.14 10.52 -0.26
CA MET A 110 -0.31 10.75 -0.43
C MET A 110 -1.04 10.94 0.90
N TYR A 111 -0.65 10.25 1.96
CA TYR A 111 -1.21 10.50 3.29
C TYR A 111 -0.72 11.81 3.90
N PHE A 112 0.52 12.21 3.62
CA PHE A 112 1.01 13.52 4.01
C PHE A 112 0.20 14.64 3.34
N ASP A 113 -0.08 14.50 2.04
CA ASP A 113 -0.77 15.52 1.24
C ASP A 113 -2.30 15.52 1.46
N GLU A 114 -2.95 14.35 1.48
CA GLU A 114 -4.42 14.22 1.59
C GLU A 114 -4.93 13.96 3.02
N GLY A 115 -4.03 13.68 3.96
CA GLY A 115 -4.37 13.32 5.33
C GLY A 115 -5.16 11.99 5.41
N PRO A 116 -6.10 11.86 6.37
CA PRO A 116 -6.94 10.67 6.52
C PRO A 116 -7.79 10.33 5.29
N ARG A 117 -7.99 11.28 4.36
CA ARG A 117 -8.75 11.03 3.13
C ARG A 117 -8.05 10.07 2.18
N ALA A 118 -6.71 9.96 2.26
CA ALA A 118 -5.92 9.02 1.47
C ALA A 118 -6.33 7.56 1.66
N VAL A 119 -6.89 7.20 2.85
CA VAL A 119 -7.41 5.86 3.14
C VAL A 119 -8.43 5.40 2.09
N ARG A 120 -9.17 6.33 1.48
CA ARG A 120 -10.16 6.02 0.44
C ARG A 120 -9.54 5.46 -0.83
N LYS A 121 -8.25 5.66 -1.09
CA LYS A 121 -7.60 5.12 -2.29
C LYS A 121 -7.14 3.66 -2.09
N PHE A 122 -7.33 3.10 -0.89
CA PHE A 122 -7.02 1.71 -0.57
C PHE A 122 -8.20 0.77 -0.84
N GLY A 123 -7.88 -0.50 -1.12
CA GLY A 123 -8.86 -1.54 -1.41
C GLY A 123 -9.29 -1.64 -2.88
N GLY A 124 -8.52 -1.07 -3.81
CA GLY A 124 -8.69 -1.37 -5.24
C GLY A 124 -8.14 -2.77 -5.59
N PHE A 125 -8.54 -3.30 -6.74
CA PHE A 125 -8.14 -4.62 -7.25
C PHE A 125 -6.63 -4.90 -7.16
N GLY A 126 -5.79 -3.93 -7.57
CA GLY A 126 -4.33 -4.08 -7.50
C GLY A 126 -3.78 -4.29 -6.08
N THR A 127 -4.51 -3.85 -5.05
CA THR A 127 -4.13 -4.14 -3.65
C THR A 127 -4.32 -5.62 -3.32
N HIS A 128 -5.42 -6.24 -3.77
CA HIS A 128 -5.66 -7.66 -3.55
C HIS A 128 -4.63 -8.52 -4.29
N VAL A 129 -4.31 -8.17 -5.54
CA VAL A 129 -3.26 -8.88 -6.30
C VAL A 129 -1.93 -8.84 -5.55
N ARG A 130 -1.51 -7.66 -5.08
CA ARG A 130 -0.30 -7.52 -4.27
C ARG A 130 -0.32 -8.35 -2.98
N LEU A 131 -1.46 -8.40 -2.29
CA LEU A 131 -1.62 -9.22 -1.09
C LEU A 131 -1.52 -10.71 -1.40
N ILE A 132 -2.12 -11.19 -2.49
CA ILE A 132 -2.05 -12.58 -2.93
C ILE A 132 -0.59 -12.95 -3.26
N VAL A 133 0.10 -12.12 -4.03
CA VAL A 133 1.52 -12.36 -4.38
C VAL A 133 2.41 -12.38 -3.15
N SER A 134 2.24 -11.42 -2.23
CA SER A 134 3.03 -11.34 -1.00
C SER A 134 2.75 -12.52 -0.06
N LEU A 135 1.49 -12.98 0.00
CA LEU A 135 1.11 -14.19 0.72
C LEU A 135 1.78 -15.42 0.10
N GLY A 136 1.73 -15.56 -1.23
CA GLY A 136 2.37 -16.67 -1.94
C GLY A 136 3.88 -16.73 -1.67
N VAL A 137 4.58 -15.59 -1.76
CA VAL A 137 6.00 -15.46 -1.41
C VAL A 137 6.27 -15.84 0.05
N SER A 138 5.42 -15.42 0.97
CA SER A 138 5.60 -15.71 2.41
C SER A 138 5.39 -17.20 2.72
N VAL A 139 4.38 -17.83 2.10
CA VAL A 139 4.12 -19.26 2.19
C VAL A 139 5.30 -20.05 1.60
N PHE A 140 5.78 -19.66 0.41
CA PHE A 140 6.94 -20.29 -0.20
C PHE A 140 8.19 -20.12 0.68
N GLY A 141 8.44 -18.92 1.21
CA GLY A 141 9.55 -18.66 2.12
C GLY A 141 9.49 -19.52 3.37
N THR A 142 8.30 -19.67 3.96
CA THR A 142 8.09 -20.59 5.09
C THR A 142 8.49 -22.02 4.70
N TRP A 143 7.97 -22.53 3.58
CA TRP A 143 8.34 -23.85 3.09
C TRP A 143 9.85 -24.00 2.82
N PHE A 144 10.47 -23.00 2.19
CA PHE A 144 11.89 -22.99 1.85
C PHE A 144 12.77 -23.12 3.10
N TRP A 145 12.48 -22.33 4.14
CA TRP A 145 13.27 -22.37 5.38
C TRP A 145 13.01 -23.63 6.22
N PHE A 146 11.80 -24.19 6.17
CA PHE A 146 11.50 -25.45 6.86
C PHE A 146 12.10 -26.67 6.16
N ARG A 147 11.94 -26.77 4.84
CA ARG A 147 12.23 -27.98 4.06
C ARG A 147 13.25 -27.76 2.95
N GLY A 148 13.16 -26.65 2.23
CA GLY A 148 14.03 -26.33 1.10
C GLY A 148 15.51 -26.43 1.46
N VAL A 149 15.96 -25.66 2.45
CA VAL A 149 17.35 -25.62 2.97
C VAL A 149 17.78 -26.94 3.64
N ASN A 150 16.83 -27.83 3.95
CA ASN A 150 17.06 -29.06 4.70
C ASN A 150 17.19 -30.29 3.79
N GLY A 151 17.62 -30.11 2.54
CA GLY A 151 17.81 -31.19 1.58
C GLY A 151 16.57 -31.58 0.78
N SER A 152 15.50 -30.77 0.79
CA SER A 152 14.42 -30.96 -0.20
C SER A 152 14.78 -30.39 -1.57
N LEU A 153 15.70 -29.42 -1.63
CA LEU A 153 16.25 -28.88 -2.87
C LEU A 153 17.61 -29.52 -3.19
N LYS A 154 18.04 -29.40 -4.45
CA LYS A 154 19.33 -29.92 -4.91
C LYS A 154 20.46 -29.13 -4.25
N LYS A 155 21.41 -29.85 -3.65
CA LYS A 155 22.66 -29.27 -3.13
C LYS A 155 23.66 -29.14 -4.27
N LEU A 156 24.44 -28.08 -4.23
CA LEU A 156 25.62 -27.92 -5.08
C LEU A 156 26.74 -28.85 -4.58
N GLY A 157 27.58 -29.33 -5.50
CA GLY A 157 28.75 -30.16 -5.18
C GLY A 157 29.03 -31.23 -6.24
N PRO A 158 29.99 -32.15 -6.04
CA PRO A 158 30.57 -32.96 -7.11
C PRO A 158 29.60 -33.86 -7.89
N ASN A 159 28.43 -34.15 -7.34
CA ASN A 159 27.41 -35.02 -7.92
C ASN A 159 26.21 -34.24 -8.48
N ASP A 160 26.33 -32.93 -8.67
CA ASP A 160 25.26 -32.11 -9.22
C ASP A 160 25.15 -32.21 -10.74
N GLY A 161 26.02 -32.95 -11.42
CA GLY A 161 25.92 -33.21 -12.86
C GLY A 161 26.37 -32.05 -13.74
N PHE A 162 27.11 -31.10 -13.19
CA PHE A 162 27.79 -30.05 -13.94
C PHE A 162 29.11 -30.59 -14.52
N ASP A 163 29.54 -30.00 -15.65
CA ASP A 163 30.84 -30.28 -16.27
C ASP A 163 31.58 -28.94 -16.52
N PRO A 164 32.68 -28.64 -15.79
CA PRO A 164 33.26 -29.46 -14.74
C PRO A 164 32.36 -29.53 -13.48
N ALA A 165 32.47 -30.64 -12.74
CA ALA A 165 31.71 -30.83 -11.51
C ALA A 165 32.08 -29.79 -10.46
N ASN A 166 31.08 -29.28 -9.73
CA ASN A 166 31.34 -28.33 -8.65
C ASN A 166 32.15 -28.99 -7.52
N PRO A 167 33.09 -28.27 -6.90
CA PRO A 167 33.89 -28.81 -5.81
C PRO A 167 33.06 -29.01 -4.52
N GLU A 168 33.57 -29.80 -3.57
CA GLU A 168 32.86 -30.15 -2.34
C GLU A 168 32.56 -28.92 -1.46
N GLU A 169 33.38 -27.89 -1.55
CA GLU A 169 33.25 -26.61 -0.86
C GLU A 169 31.94 -25.87 -1.24
N CYS A 170 31.43 -26.07 -2.46
CA CYS A 170 30.16 -25.49 -2.92
C CYS A 170 28.94 -26.12 -2.22
N SER A 171 29.09 -27.24 -1.51
CA SER A 171 27.99 -27.89 -0.79
C SER A 171 27.58 -27.16 0.49
N VAL A 172 28.43 -26.26 0.99
CA VAL A 172 28.14 -25.49 2.21
C VAL A 172 27.55 -24.13 1.83
N LEU A 173 26.24 -23.99 2.04
CA LEU A 173 25.54 -22.75 1.75
C LEU A 173 25.79 -21.66 2.81
N TYR A 174 26.31 -20.51 2.38
CA TYR A 174 26.48 -19.31 3.18
C TYR A 174 25.43 -18.25 2.85
N THR A 175 25.09 -17.38 3.80
CA THR A 175 24.28 -16.18 3.58
C THR A 175 24.92 -15.01 4.32
N PHE A 176 24.72 -13.80 3.81
CA PHE A 176 24.98 -12.59 4.58
C PHE A 176 23.79 -12.27 5.49
N PHE A 177 24.06 -11.77 6.69
CA PHE A 177 23.07 -11.13 7.56
C PHE A 177 23.70 -9.89 8.21
N PHE A 178 24.86 -10.08 8.83
CA PHE A 178 25.84 -9.02 9.16
C PHE A 178 27.29 -9.52 9.11
N ALA A 179 27.45 -10.83 8.87
CA ALA A 179 28.70 -11.54 8.70
C ALA A 179 28.42 -12.75 7.79
N LYS A 180 29.47 -13.43 7.33
CA LYS A 180 29.36 -14.73 6.64
C LYS A 180 28.84 -15.76 7.63
N VAL A 181 27.61 -16.22 7.45
CA VAL A 181 26.98 -17.24 8.30
C VAL A 181 26.48 -18.41 7.46
N ARG A 182 26.54 -19.63 8.01
CA ARG A 182 25.98 -20.82 7.34
C ARG A 182 24.46 -20.71 7.31
N ALA A 183 23.85 -20.81 6.12
CA ALA A 183 22.40 -20.67 5.94
C ALA A 183 21.62 -21.75 6.68
N ALA A 184 22.17 -22.96 6.78
CA ALA A 184 21.59 -24.06 7.56
C ALA A 184 21.79 -23.93 9.09
N GLY A 185 22.54 -22.92 9.56
CA GLY A 185 22.84 -22.69 10.97
C GLY A 185 21.73 -21.95 11.73
N GLY A 186 22.08 -21.26 12.83
CA GLY A 186 21.12 -20.57 13.69
C GLY A 186 20.29 -19.49 12.99
N ILE A 187 20.84 -18.86 11.93
CA ILE A 187 20.15 -17.84 11.13
C ILE A 187 18.86 -18.38 10.48
N ARG A 188 18.80 -19.68 10.23
CA ARG A 188 17.60 -20.34 9.71
C ARG A 188 16.41 -20.19 10.63
N ILE A 189 16.60 -20.33 11.95
CA ILE A 189 15.52 -20.21 12.94
C ILE A 189 14.93 -18.80 12.88
N TYR A 190 15.79 -17.78 12.78
CA TYR A 190 15.36 -16.40 12.59
C TYR A 190 14.50 -16.25 11.33
N TYR A 191 14.94 -16.75 10.18
CA TYR A 191 14.16 -16.65 8.95
C TYR A 191 12.85 -17.45 9.00
N ILE A 192 12.79 -18.59 9.67
CA ILE A 192 11.54 -19.33 9.92
C ILE A 192 10.54 -18.45 10.67
N ILE A 193 10.97 -17.81 11.77
CA ILE A 193 10.10 -16.94 12.58
C ILE A 193 9.59 -15.77 11.75
N VAL A 194 10.49 -15.12 10.98
CA VAL A 194 10.12 -14.00 10.12
C VAL A 194 9.13 -14.44 9.04
N SER A 195 9.39 -15.53 8.31
CA SER A 195 8.50 -16.03 7.26
C SER A 195 7.14 -16.49 7.78
N LEU A 196 7.07 -17.13 8.96
CA LEU A 196 5.81 -17.47 9.62
C LEU A 196 5.02 -16.22 10.00
N THR A 197 5.70 -15.22 10.58
CA THR A 197 5.08 -13.94 10.95
C THR A 197 4.52 -13.24 9.72
N CYS A 198 5.29 -13.17 8.62
CA CYS A 198 4.83 -12.63 7.35
C CYS A 198 3.64 -13.40 6.77
N THR A 199 3.67 -14.73 6.82
CA THR A 199 2.58 -15.57 6.33
C THR A 199 1.29 -15.30 7.10
N ALA A 200 1.36 -15.34 8.44
CA ALA A 200 0.21 -15.03 9.30
C ALA A 200 -0.32 -13.61 9.05
N TRP A 201 0.60 -12.64 8.90
CA TRP A 201 0.28 -11.25 8.61
C TRP A 201 -0.47 -11.08 7.27
N PHE A 202 0.12 -11.55 6.16
CA PHE A 202 -0.48 -11.42 4.84
C PHE A 202 -1.74 -12.28 4.67
N ALA A 203 -1.84 -13.43 5.36
CA ALA A 203 -3.05 -14.24 5.36
C ALA A 203 -4.21 -13.51 6.06
N THR A 204 -3.93 -12.91 7.23
CA THR A 204 -4.92 -12.11 7.97
C THR A 204 -5.38 -10.92 7.13
N MET A 205 -4.44 -10.22 6.50
CA MET A 205 -4.72 -9.11 5.58
C MET A 205 -5.63 -9.53 4.43
N PHE A 206 -5.26 -10.61 3.75
CA PHE A 206 -5.99 -11.12 2.61
C PHE A 206 -7.40 -11.53 3.00
N LEU A 207 -7.57 -12.23 4.12
CA LEU A 207 -8.87 -12.65 4.65
C LEU A 207 -9.75 -11.43 4.94
N VAL A 208 -9.25 -10.44 5.69
CA VAL A 208 -10.08 -9.28 6.04
C VAL A 208 -10.39 -8.41 4.81
N SER A 209 -9.42 -8.24 3.92
CA SER A 209 -9.63 -7.52 2.66
C SER A 209 -10.69 -8.21 1.79
N SER A 210 -10.69 -9.54 1.75
CA SER A 210 -11.69 -10.33 1.03
C SER A 210 -13.08 -10.20 1.65
N LEU A 211 -13.20 -10.28 2.99
CA LEU A 211 -14.48 -10.07 3.69
C LEU A 211 -15.04 -8.66 3.47
N ALA A 212 -14.19 -7.64 3.51
CA ALA A 212 -14.59 -6.26 3.20
C ALA A 212 -15.04 -6.10 1.74
N GLY A 213 -14.39 -6.81 0.81
CA GLY A 213 -14.78 -6.89 -0.59
C GLY A 213 -16.16 -7.53 -0.76
N LEU A 214 -16.41 -8.68 -0.13
CA LEU A 214 -17.69 -9.39 -0.15
C LEU A 214 -18.82 -8.52 0.42
N ALA A 215 -18.62 -7.92 1.60
CA ALA A 215 -19.60 -7.01 2.20
C ALA A 215 -19.90 -5.79 1.31
N SER A 216 -18.90 -5.29 0.58
CA SER A 216 -19.08 -4.20 -0.38
C SER A 216 -19.89 -4.65 -1.61
N LEU A 217 -19.65 -5.87 -2.11
CA LEU A 217 -20.42 -6.46 -3.21
C LEU A 217 -21.88 -6.69 -2.82
N ASP A 218 -22.14 -7.16 -1.61
CA ASP A 218 -23.52 -7.36 -1.12
C ASP A 218 -24.27 -6.02 -1.01
N LYS A 219 -23.60 -4.98 -0.49
CA LYS A 219 -24.16 -3.62 -0.46
C LYS A 219 -24.44 -3.09 -1.87
N ILE A 220 -23.53 -3.34 -2.80
CA ILE A 220 -23.68 -2.98 -4.21
C ILE A 220 -24.89 -3.70 -4.82
N ARG A 221 -25.02 -5.02 -4.62
CA ARG A 221 -26.17 -5.81 -5.09
C ARG A 221 -27.50 -5.32 -4.51
N GLY A 222 -27.52 -4.96 -3.22
CA GLY A 222 -28.70 -4.37 -2.59
C GLY A 222 -29.08 -3.03 -3.23
N LEU A 223 -28.12 -2.14 -3.46
CA LEU A 223 -28.36 -0.84 -4.09
C LEU A 223 -28.67 -0.93 -5.58
N ALA A 224 -28.20 -1.99 -6.25
CA ALA A 224 -28.52 -2.29 -7.63
C ALA A 224 -30.03 -2.37 -7.86
N GLY A 225 -30.75 -3.00 -6.93
CA GLY A 225 -32.20 -3.10 -6.97
C GLY A 225 -32.93 -1.77 -6.83
N PHE A 226 -32.27 -0.71 -6.35
CA PHE A 226 -32.89 0.60 -6.10
C PHE A 226 -32.46 1.71 -7.07
N ASN A 227 -31.68 1.41 -8.11
CA ASN A 227 -31.11 2.42 -9.03
C ASN A 227 -30.34 3.58 -8.34
N ARG A 228 -29.86 3.38 -7.09
CA ARG A 228 -29.21 4.42 -6.27
C ARG A 228 -27.68 4.30 -6.20
N TRP A 229 -27.07 3.83 -7.29
CA TRP A 229 -25.63 3.56 -7.39
C TRP A 229 -24.74 4.78 -7.10
N THR A 230 -25.19 5.98 -7.47
CA THR A 230 -24.43 7.22 -7.34
C THR A 230 -24.28 7.71 -5.90
N SER A 231 -25.06 7.18 -4.96
CA SER A 231 -25.09 7.63 -3.55
C SER A 231 -24.16 6.86 -2.61
N LEU A 232 -23.30 5.98 -3.12
CA LEU A 232 -22.33 5.23 -2.33
C LEU A 232 -21.23 6.15 -1.77
N ASN A 233 -21.59 6.91 -0.74
CA ASN A 233 -20.63 7.59 0.12
C ASN A 233 -19.74 6.52 0.75
N ARG A 234 -18.52 6.40 0.20
CA ARG A 234 -17.48 5.50 0.70
C ARG A 234 -17.26 5.79 2.18
N ALA A 235 -17.22 4.74 3.00
CA ALA A 235 -17.09 4.86 4.44
C ALA A 235 -15.92 5.80 4.80
N LYS A 236 -16.20 6.79 5.65
CA LYS A 236 -15.19 7.73 6.14
C LYS A 236 -14.42 7.04 7.26
N TYR A 237 -13.28 6.44 6.93
CA TYR A 237 -12.35 5.94 7.95
C TYR A 237 -11.57 7.11 8.54
N ALA A 238 -11.71 7.31 9.85
CA ALA A 238 -10.81 8.16 10.62
C ALA A 238 -9.81 7.24 11.34
N THR A 239 -8.53 7.35 11.01
CA THR A 239 -7.47 6.52 11.60
C THR A 239 -7.20 6.88 13.06
N GLY A 240 -7.65 8.05 13.53
CA GLY A 240 -7.48 8.52 14.90
C GLY A 240 -6.08 9.05 15.22
N PHE A 241 -5.18 9.16 14.24
CA PHE A 241 -3.86 9.78 14.43
C PHE A 241 -3.90 11.29 14.27
N THR A 242 -3.12 11.96 15.10
CA THR A 242 -2.75 13.36 14.91
C THR A 242 -1.81 13.49 13.71
N HIS A 243 -1.76 14.68 13.10
CA HIS A 243 -0.85 14.95 11.98
C HIS A 243 0.63 14.77 12.37
N LYS A 244 0.99 15.09 13.63
CA LYS A 244 2.35 14.93 14.16
C LYS A 244 2.75 13.45 14.25
N GLU A 245 1.91 12.61 14.85
CA GLU A 245 2.14 11.16 14.94
C GLU A 245 2.33 10.54 13.55
N LEU A 246 1.46 10.93 12.60
CA LEU A 246 1.50 10.43 11.23
C LEU A 246 2.81 10.81 10.51
N LYS A 247 3.29 12.04 10.71
CA LYS A 247 4.57 12.51 10.17
C LYS A 247 5.77 11.73 10.70
N VAL A 248 5.80 11.45 12.01
CA VAL A 248 6.86 10.65 12.64
C VAL A 248 6.85 9.23 12.08
N MET A 249 5.68 8.59 12.05
CA MET A 249 5.50 7.25 11.51
C MET A 249 6.02 7.18 10.07
N PHE A 250 5.58 8.06 9.17
CA PHE A 250 6.03 8.03 7.77
C PHE A 250 7.52 8.30 7.59
N THR A 251 8.10 9.17 8.41
CA THR A 251 9.54 9.42 8.36
C THR A 251 10.31 8.15 8.72
N PHE A 252 9.89 7.47 9.78
CA PHE A 252 10.44 6.18 10.17
C PHE A 252 10.25 5.13 9.06
N LEU A 253 9.03 4.99 8.52
CA LEU A 253 8.75 3.99 7.48
C LEU A 253 9.60 4.21 6.22
N ARG A 254 9.80 5.48 5.83
CA ARG A 254 10.66 5.84 4.69
C ARG A 254 12.10 5.38 4.92
N ILE A 255 12.65 5.66 6.10
CA ILE A 255 14.04 5.28 6.44
C ILE A 255 14.16 3.76 6.51
N ALA A 256 13.20 3.08 7.17
CA ALA A 256 13.17 1.62 7.27
C ALA A 256 13.08 0.94 5.89
N ASN A 257 12.24 1.46 4.98
CA ASN A 257 12.14 0.95 3.62
C ASN A 257 13.46 1.10 2.86
N LEU A 258 14.09 2.29 2.91
CA LEU A 258 15.37 2.52 2.26
C LEU A 258 16.45 1.59 2.81
N PHE A 259 16.54 1.49 4.14
CA PHE A 259 17.47 0.58 4.81
C PHE A 259 17.27 -0.85 4.30
N TRP A 260 16.03 -1.32 4.21
CA TRP A 260 15.77 -2.69 3.83
C TRP A 260 16.03 -2.99 2.35
N LEU A 261 15.79 -2.03 1.45
CA LEU A 261 16.18 -2.15 0.04
C LEU A 261 17.69 -2.27 -0.11
N LEU A 262 18.44 -1.39 0.55
CA LEU A 262 19.91 -1.42 0.52
C LEU A 262 20.46 -2.68 1.17
N PHE A 263 19.92 -3.04 2.34
CA PHE A 263 20.30 -4.25 3.05
C PHE A 263 20.05 -5.50 2.21
N SER A 264 18.91 -5.58 1.52
CA SER A 264 18.59 -6.72 0.65
C SER A 264 19.50 -6.81 -0.56
N ALA A 265 19.84 -5.68 -1.21
CA ALA A 265 20.80 -5.66 -2.31
C ALA A 265 22.18 -6.14 -1.84
N VAL A 266 22.70 -5.55 -0.76
CA VAL A 266 23.97 -5.96 -0.14
C VAL A 266 23.96 -7.43 0.27
N THR A 267 22.85 -7.91 0.82
CA THR A 267 22.70 -9.32 1.21
C THR A 267 22.81 -10.25 0.01
N VAL A 268 22.17 -9.91 -1.12
CA VAL A 268 22.29 -10.70 -2.36
C VAL A 268 23.73 -10.70 -2.88
N GLU A 269 24.34 -9.53 -3.04
CA GLU A 269 25.70 -9.40 -3.58
C GLU A 269 26.74 -10.14 -2.72
N LEU A 270 26.69 -9.95 -1.40
CA LEU A 270 27.63 -10.62 -0.48
C LEU A 270 27.34 -12.12 -0.38
N THR A 271 26.08 -12.56 -0.50
CA THR A 271 25.75 -13.98 -0.52
C THR A 271 26.30 -14.65 -1.78
N LEU A 272 26.19 -14.01 -2.95
CA LEU A 272 26.80 -14.53 -4.18
C LEU A 272 28.33 -14.62 -4.03
N ASN A 273 28.96 -13.57 -3.51
CA ASN A 273 30.40 -13.55 -3.28
C ASN A 273 30.86 -14.63 -2.28
N PHE A 274 30.13 -14.83 -1.17
CA PHE A 274 30.48 -15.82 -0.14
C PHE A 274 30.33 -17.28 -0.59
N ASN A 275 29.54 -17.53 -1.63
CA ASN A 275 29.35 -18.84 -2.24
C ASN A 275 30.08 -18.97 -3.58
N HIS A 276 31.00 -18.05 -3.90
CA HIS A 276 31.84 -18.09 -5.11
C HIS A 276 31.03 -18.24 -6.41
N VAL A 277 29.93 -17.50 -6.56
CA VAL A 277 29.05 -17.57 -7.74
C VAL A 277 29.37 -16.38 -8.64
N HIS A 278 30.44 -16.48 -9.42
CA HIS A 278 30.96 -15.35 -10.20
C HIS A 278 30.38 -15.29 -11.60
N ASN A 279 29.89 -16.42 -12.13
CA ASN A 279 29.26 -16.52 -13.44
C ASN A 279 28.08 -15.54 -13.66
N VAL A 280 27.38 -15.12 -12.60
CA VAL A 280 26.26 -14.15 -12.67
C VAL A 280 26.68 -12.68 -12.59
N LEU A 281 27.97 -12.36 -12.43
CA LEU A 281 28.48 -10.99 -12.25
C LEU A 281 28.79 -10.26 -13.57
N GLY A 282 28.59 -10.90 -14.73
CA GLY A 282 28.75 -10.25 -16.03
C GLY A 282 30.17 -10.18 -16.57
N GLY A 283 31.14 -10.84 -15.92
CA GLY A 283 32.57 -10.77 -16.27
C GLY A 283 33.25 -12.12 -16.52
N GLY A 284 32.50 -13.22 -16.68
CA GLY A 284 33.11 -14.52 -16.96
C GLY A 284 33.86 -14.52 -18.29
N ASP A 285 35.07 -15.07 -18.31
CA ASP A 285 35.98 -15.15 -19.47
C ASP A 285 35.35 -15.83 -20.71
N ASN A 286 34.28 -16.59 -20.50
CA ASN A 286 33.54 -17.31 -21.55
C ASN A 286 32.34 -16.54 -22.13
N GLY A 287 32.12 -15.28 -21.73
CA GLY A 287 31.01 -14.45 -22.25
C GLY A 287 29.60 -14.87 -21.83
N ALA A 288 29.46 -15.97 -21.07
CA ALA A 288 28.17 -16.54 -20.65
C ALA A 288 27.41 -15.69 -19.61
N GLY A 289 28.11 -14.82 -18.88
CA GLY A 289 27.51 -13.95 -17.85
C GLY A 289 26.92 -12.63 -18.37
N GLY A 290 27.09 -12.31 -19.65
CA GLY A 290 26.72 -11.00 -20.21
C GLY A 290 25.21 -10.74 -20.24
N LEU A 291 24.83 -9.47 -20.48
CA LEU A 291 23.45 -9.01 -20.68
C LEU A 291 22.81 -9.48 -22.00
N ASN A 292 23.37 -10.52 -22.63
CA ASN A 292 23.02 -10.94 -23.97
C ASN A 292 21.77 -11.83 -24.00
N LEU A 293 21.42 -12.45 -22.87
CA LEU A 293 20.23 -13.29 -22.77
C LEU A 293 18.97 -12.42 -22.62
N PRO A 294 17.88 -12.70 -23.36
CA PRO A 294 16.61 -11.99 -23.22
C PRO A 294 16.04 -12.03 -21.78
N SER A 295 16.27 -13.14 -21.06
CA SER A 295 15.89 -13.32 -19.66
C SER A 295 16.53 -12.28 -18.73
N GLN A 296 17.72 -11.78 -19.07
CA GLN A 296 18.44 -10.75 -18.32
C GLN A 296 18.18 -9.34 -18.86
N LEU A 297 18.17 -9.18 -20.18
CA LEU A 297 18.01 -7.88 -20.83
C LEU A 297 16.63 -7.28 -20.57
N LEU A 298 15.57 -8.07 -20.61
CA LEU A 298 14.21 -7.58 -20.43
C LEU A 298 13.99 -6.98 -19.02
N PRO A 299 14.28 -7.68 -17.91
CA PRO A 299 14.18 -7.10 -16.58
C PRO A 299 15.05 -5.86 -16.40
N PHE A 300 16.28 -5.87 -16.94
CA PHE A 300 17.19 -4.73 -16.91
C PHE A 300 16.55 -3.50 -17.56
N LEU A 301 16.08 -3.62 -18.80
CA LEU A 301 15.46 -2.52 -19.54
C LEU A 301 14.18 -2.01 -18.85
N VAL A 302 13.33 -2.92 -18.37
CA VAL A 302 12.10 -2.54 -17.65
C VAL A 302 12.44 -1.76 -16.37
N GLY A 303 13.41 -2.22 -15.59
CA GLY A 303 13.88 -1.52 -14.40
C GLY A 303 14.49 -0.17 -14.72
N LEU A 304 15.40 -0.12 -15.71
CA LEU A 304 16.10 1.09 -16.13
C LEU A 304 15.13 2.15 -16.66
N PHE A 305 14.22 1.79 -17.58
CA PHE A 305 13.25 2.74 -18.12
C PHE A 305 12.24 3.20 -17.07
N SER A 306 11.84 2.33 -16.13
CA SER A 306 11.04 2.74 -14.97
C SER A 306 11.78 3.79 -14.14
N PHE A 307 13.07 3.58 -13.86
CA PHE A 307 13.90 4.55 -13.15
C PHE A 307 14.04 5.88 -13.92
N ILE A 308 14.34 5.84 -15.22
CA ILE A 308 14.44 7.04 -16.07
C ILE A 308 13.11 7.81 -16.07
N ARG A 309 11.98 7.11 -16.24
CA ARG A 309 10.64 7.71 -16.23
C ARG A 309 10.37 8.45 -14.93
N ILE A 310 10.65 7.83 -13.77
CA ILE A 310 10.43 8.46 -12.46
C ILE A 310 11.31 9.70 -12.30
N ASN A 311 12.59 9.63 -12.69
CA ASN A 311 13.48 10.78 -12.64
C ASN A 311 13.03 11.91 -13.57
N TYR A 312 12.57 11.59 -14.77
CA TYR A 312 12.02 12.57 -15.70
C TYR A 312 10.75 13.23 -15.15
N ALA A 313 9.82 12.45 -14.59
CA ALA A 313 8.61 12.97 -13.97
C ALA A 313 8.92 13.83 -12.73
N LEU A 314 9.91 13.43 -11.94
CA LEU A 314 10.42 14.23 -10.83
C LEU A 314 11.01 15.56 -11.32
N PHE A 315 11.85 15.51 -12.37
CA PHE A 315 12.41 16.71 -12.98
C PHE A 315 11.31 17.65 -13.51
N LYS A 316 10.35 17.12 -14.26
CA LYS A 316 9.21 17.90 -14.77
C LYS A 316 8.38 18.50 -13.63
N SER A 317 8.16 17.77 -12.54
CA SER A 317 7.37 18.28 -11.40
C SER A 317 8.03 19.46 -10.68
N LYS A 318 9.37 19.51 -10.64
CA LYS A 318 10.13 20.51 -9.88
C LYS A 318 10.60 21.69 -10.74
N TRP A 319 10.87 21.47 -12.02
CA TRP A 319 11.41 22.49 -12.94
C TRP A 319 10.51 22.78 -14.14
N GLY A 320 9.36 22.11 -14.28
CA GLY A 320 8.42 22.37 -15.37
C GLY A 320 7.68 23.71 -15.20
N PRO A 321 7.20 24.33 -16.29
CA PRO A 321 6.46 25.59 -16.26
C PRO A 321 5.17 25.51 -15.42
N ASP A 322 4.57 24.32 -15.31
CA ASP A 322 3.39 24.08 -14.49
C ASP A 322 3.67 24.28 -13.00
N SER A 323 4.91 24.01 -12.55
CA SER A 323 5.31 24.25 -11.16
C SER A 323 5.28 25.75 -10.83
N ALA A 324 5.66 26.62 -11.77
CA ALA A 324 5.60 28.07 -11.61
C ALA A 324 4.14 28.55 -11.51
N LYS A 325 3.25 28.05 -12.38
CA LYS A 325 1.82 28.37 -12.35
C LYS A 325 1.15 27.91 -11.05
N SER A 326 1.49 26.73 -10.54
CA SER A 326 0.92 26.22 -9.28
C SER A 326 1.32 27.09 -8.08
N LYS A 327 2.57 27.59 -8.06
CA LYS A 327 3.05 28.51 -7.03
C LYS A 327 2.37 29.88 -7.14
N GLU A 328 2.20 30.39 -8.35
CA GLU A 328 1.52 31.66 -8.59
C GLU A 328 0.05 31.61 -8.17
N SER A 329 -0.66 30.52 -8.49
CA SER A 329 -2.05 30.32 -8.05
C SER A 329 -2.15 30.22 -6.52
N ALA A 330 -1.25 29.47 -5.87
CA ALA A 330 -1.24 29.34 -4.42
C ALA A 330 -0.94 30.69 -3.72
N ASP A 331 -0.05 31.51 -4.27
CA ASP A 331 0.24 32.85 -3.75
C ASP A 331 -0.96 33.81 -3.92
N LYS A 332 -1.67 33.72 -5.06
CA LYS A 332 -2.91 34.49 -5.29
C LYS A 332 -4.01 34.11 -4.30
N ASP A 333 -4.19 32.82 -4.02
CA ASP A 333 -5.20 32.35 -3.07
C ASP A 333 -4.87 32.77 -1.62
N ILE A 334 -3.59 32.71 -1.23
CA ILE A 334 -3.16 33.18 0.10
C ILE A 334 -3.38 34.69 0.24
N LYS A 335 -2.98 35.48 -0.76
CA LYS A 335 -3.18 36.93 -0.75
C LYS A 335 -4.66 37.30 -0.77
N GLY A 336 -5.46 36.60 -1.57
CA GLY A 336 -6.91 36.80 -1.63
C GLY A 336 -7.60 36.48 -0.30
N GLY A 337 -7.22 35.38 0.35
CA GLY A 337 -7.74 35.01 1.68
C GLY A 337 -7.30 35.98 2.78
N LEU A 338 -6.07 36.50 2.70
CA LEU A 338 -5.57 37.50 3.66
C LEU A 338 -6.29 38.84 3.48
N LEU A 339 -6.46 39.32 2.24
CA LEU A 339 -7.20 40.54 1.93
C LEU A 339 -8.66 40.44 2.36
N ALA A 340 -9.33 39.32 2.09
CA ALA A 340 -10.69 39.08 2.54
C ALA A 340 -10.84 39.01 4.08
N ALA A 341 -9.76 38.66 4.80
CA ALA A 341 -9.74 38.69 6.26
C ALA A 341 -9.44 40.09 6.83
N PHE A 342 -8.81 40.97 6.06
CA PHE A 342 -8.52 42.37 6.44
C PHE A 342 -9.62 43.35 6.01
N ASP A 343 -10.44 43.02 5.02
CA ASP A 343 -11.72 43.68 4.75
C ASP A 343 -12.74 43.33 5.85
N LEU A 344 -12.45 43.79 7.07
CA LEU A 344 -13.47 43.91 8.10
C LEU A 344 -14.53 44.88 7.56
N PRO A 345 -15.82 44.53 7.63
CA PRO A 345 -16.87 45.46 7.24
C PRO A 345 -16.67 46.75 8.03
N PRO A 346 -16.79 47.93 7.39
CA PRO A 346 -16.67 49.19 8.10
C PRO A 346 -17.64 49.16 9.29
N GLN A 347 -17.11 49.35 10.50
CA GLN A 347 -17.94 49.54 11.68
C GLN A 347 -18.79 50.78 11.43
N ASN A 348 -20.04 50.53 11.05
CA ASN A 348 -21.03 51.56 10.81
C ASN A 348 -21.48 52.07 12.19
N ASN A 349 -20.74 53.03 12.73
CA ASN A 349 -21.06 53.73 13.97
C ASN A 349 -22.21 54.74 13.76
N ASN A 350 -23.35 54.28 13.24
CA ASN A 350 -24.57 55.07 13.19
C ASN A 350 -25.64 54.43 14.07
N SER A 351 -25.54 54.73 15.35
CA SER A 351 -26.68 54.80 16.25
C SER A 351 -27.46 56.09 15.93
N ASP A 352 -28.56 55.97 15.20
CA ASP A 352 -29.85 56.59 15.52
C ASP A 352 -30.80 56.51 14.32
N GLY A 353 -32.05 56.13 14.62
CA GLY A 353 -33.20 56.55 13.82
C GLY A 353 -33.92 55.47 13.02
N ASP A 354 -35.08 55.10 13.55
CA ASP A 354 -36.30 54.66 12.84
C ASP A 354 -36.37 53.26 12.20
N GLU A 355 -36.90 52.39 13.06
CA GLU A 355 -37.69 51.21 12.79
C GLU A 355 -38.99 51.54 12.02
N LYS A 356 -39.04 51.24 10.71
CA LYS A 356 -40.23 50.69 10.03
C LYS A 356 -39.96 50.31 8.57
N ASN A 357 -40.46 49.13 8.20
CA ASN A 357 -40.52 48.51 6.87
C ASN A 357 -39.29 47.71 6.41
N ARG A 358 -39.30 46.39 6.65
CA ARG A 358 -38.53 45.40 5.89
C ARG A 358 -39.46 44.56 4.99
N PRO A 359 -39.14 44.39 3.70
CA PRO A 359 -39.71 43.34 2.83
C PRO A 359 -39.03 41.97 3.06
N PRO A 360 -39.55 40.86 2.50
CA PRO A 360 -39.11 39.51 2.85
C PRO A 360 -37.72 39.19 2.28
N VAL A 361 -36.91 38.54 3.10
CA VAL A 361 -35.51 38.16 2.84
C VAL A 361 -35.47 36.85 2.05
N GLU A 362 -34.85 36.88 0.86
CA GLU A 362 -34.34 35.70 0.18
C GLU A 362 -33.11 35.15 0.93
N GLU A 363 -33.13 33.85 1.24
CA GLU A 363 -32.03 33.13 1.87
C GLU A 363 -30.81 33.04 0.93
N ALA A 364 -29.84 33.92 1.12
CA ALA A 364 -28.50 33.74 0.59
C ALA A 364 -27.76 32.66 1.41
N VAL A 365 -27.68 31.46 0.86
CA VAL A 365 -26.85 30.36 1.40
C VAL A 365 -25.37 30.71 1.17
N VAL A 366 -24.72 31.23 2.21
CA VAL A 366 -23.27 31.45 2.24
C VAL A 366 -22.56 30.10 2.39
N LEU A 367 -22.04 29.57 1.28
CA LEU A 367 -21.13 28.43 1.27
C LEU A 367 -19.75 28.86 1.77
N VAL A 368 -19.50 28.72 3.06
CA VAL A 368 -18.15 28.87 3.64
C VAL A 368 -17.30 27.67 3.22
N SER A 369 -16.33 27.91 2.34
CA SER A 369 -15.30 26.93 1.95
C SER A 369 -14.24 26.81 3.05
N PRO A 370 -13.90 25.60 3.55
CA PRO A 370 -12.88 25.44 4.57
C PRO A 370 -11.52 25.02 3.98
N ARG A 371 -10.54 25.93 3.94
CA ARG A 371 -9.06 25.74 4.05
C ARG A 371 -8.34 27.03 3.63
N SER A 372 -7.18 27.42 4.15
CA SER A 372 -6.22 26.83 5.08
C SER A 372 -5.40 27.97 5.71
N VAL A 373 -5.60 28.24 6.99
CA VAL A 373 -4.68 29.05 7.80
C VAL A 373 -4.04 28.12 8.83
N SER A 374 -2.73 28.21 8.96
CA SER A 374 -1.85 27.32 9.74
C SER A 374 -1.91 27.54 11.26
N PHE A 375 -3.10 27.72 11.82
CA PHE A 375 -3.31 27.67 13.27
C PHE A 375 -4.05 26.39 13.65
N PRO A 376 -3.74 25.77 14.81
CA PRO A 376 -4.51 24.64 15.27
C PRO A 376 -5.98 25.09 15.47
N PRO A 377 -6.97 24.44 14.84
CA PRO A 377 -8.38 24.86 14.90
C PRO A 377 -8.94 24.85 16.33
N GLU A 378 -8.30 24.11 17.24
CA GLU A 378 -8.64 24.09 18.67
C GLU A 378 -8.34 25.42 19.39
N GLN A 379 -7.35 26.20 18.93
CA GLN A 379 -7.03 27.50 19.55
C GLN A 379 -7.93 28.63 19.06
N ILE A 380 -8.35 28.62 17.78
CA ILE A 380 -9.25 29.65 17.25
C ILE A 380 -10.66 29.50 17.83
N ILE A 381 -11.13 28.25 17.98
CA ILE A 381 -12.45 27.99 18.57
C ILE A 381 -12.43 28.32 20.06
N ALA A 382 -11.39 27.93 20.82
CA ALA A 382 -11.29 28.29 22.23
C ALA A 382 -11.14 29.81 22.45
N HIS A 383 -10.40 30.51 21.59
CA HIS A 383 -10.21 31.95 21.67
C HIS A 383 -11.49 32.74 21.34
N ASN A 384 -12.23 32.34 20.30
CA ASN A 384 -13.47 33.03 19.93
C ASN A 384 -14.66 32.64 20.81
N LEU A 385 -14.68 31.41 21.35
CA LEU A 385 -15.69 30.98 22.32
C LEU A 385 -15.45 31.60 23.69
N GLY A 386 -14.19 31.83 24.07
CA GLY A 386 -13.81 32.61 25.26
C GLY A 386 -14.29 34.06 25.17
N ARG A 387 -14.07 34.71 24.02
CA ARG A 387 -14.57 36.09 23.78
C ARG A 387 -16.10 36.19 23.77
N ALA A 388 -16.79 35.24 23.16
CA ALA A 388 -18.26 35.22 23.12
C ALA A 388 -18.90 34.96 24.49
N LEU A 389 -18.19 34.28 25.40
CA LEU A 389 -18.62 34.08 26.79
C LEU A 389 -18.30 35.30 27.69
N GLU A 390 -17.26 36.08 27.37
CA GLU A 390 -16.95 37.33 28.07
C GLU A 390 -17.88 38.50 27.68
N GLU A 391 -18.49 38.49 26.48
CA GLU A 391 -19.34 39.58 25.99
C GLU A 391 -20.83 39.49 26.35
N GLY A 392 -21.26 38.55 27.19
CA GLY A 392 -22.61 38.56 27.78
C GLY A 392 -23.78 38.46 26.78
N ALA A 393 -23.54 37.93 25.57
CA ALA A 393 -24.58 37.81 24.56
C ALA A 393 -25.64 36.76 24.96
N PRO A 394 -26.95 37.09 24.90
CA PRO A 394 -28.01 36.13 25.21
C PRO A 394 -28.02 34.98 24.19
N PRO A 395 -28.29 33.73 24.63
CA PRO A 395 -28.26 32.56 23.76
C PRO A 395 -29.34 32.67 22.68
N THR A 396 -28.92 32.64 21.42
CA THR A 396 -29.83 32.64 20.26
C THR A 396 -30.60 31.31 20.22
N PRO A 397 -31.94 31.33 20.31
CA PRO A 397 -32.74 30.11 20.21
C PRO A 397 -32.88 29.70 18.74
N GLY A 398 -32.36 28.52 18.38
CA GLY A 398 -32.67 27.89 17.08
C GLY A 398 -31.51 27.33 16.26
N LEU A 399 -30.25 27.56 16.65
CA LEU A 399 -29.13 26.89 15.98
C LEU A 399 -29.03 25.43 16.45
N PRO A 400 -29.01 24.44 15.54
CA PRO A 400 -28.83 23.05 15.91
C PRO A 400 -27.54 22.93 16.70
N ARG A 401 -27.66 22.45 17.94
CA ARG A 401 -26.55 22.17 18.83
C ARG A 401 -25.54 21.37 18.02
N ALA A 402 -24.33 21.90 17.84
CA ALA A 402 -23.27 21.17 17.18
C ALA A 402 -23.06 19.90 18.00
N ASP A 403 -23.62 18.79 17.52
CA ASP A 403 -23.54 17.50 18.20
C ASP A 403 -22.07 17.26 18.47
N SER A 404 -21.74 17.32 19.75
CA SER A 404 -20.39 17.12 20.22
C SER A 404 -20.07 15.67 19.91
N TYR A 405 -19.39 15.44 18.79
CA TYR A 405 -18.84 14.15 18.45
C TYR A 405 -17.93 13.77 19.61
N HIS A 406 -18.44 12.92 20.51
CA HIS A 406 -17.63 12.32 21.56
C HIS A 406 -16.58 11.46 20.85
N ILE A 407 -15.42 12.06 20.61
CA ILE A 407 -14.23 11.34 20.17
C ILE A 407 -13.85 10.48 21.38
N ILE A 408 -14.27 9.22 21.36
CA ILE A 408 -13.83 8.24 22.35
C ILE A 408 -12.31 8.17 22.23
N ALA A 409 -11.61 8.72 23.23
CA ALA A 409 -10.17 8.75 23.28
C ALA A 409 -9.66 7.31 23.40
N ARG A 410 -9.27 6.71 22.27
CA ARG A 410 -8.71 5.36 22.22
C ARG A 410 -7.31 5.37 22.81
N SER A 411 -6.94 4.27 23.48
CA SER A 411 -5.58 4.08 23.95
C SER A 411 -4.58 4.20 22.79
N VAL A 412 -3.40 4.72 23.09
CA VAL A 412 -2.31 4.93 22.11
C VAL A 412 -2.03 3.62 21.36
N VAL A 413 -1.99 2.48 22.07
CA VAL A 413 -1.76 1.15 21.49
C VAL A 413 -2.83 0.78 20.47
N VAL A 414 -4.12 0.98 20.77
CA VAL A 414 -5.20 0.70 19.82
C VAL A 414 -5.12 1.62 18.61
N ARG A 415 -4.72 2.88 18.78
CA ARG A 415 -4.50 3.79 17.65
C ARG A 415 -3.37 3.28 16.76
N TYR A 416 -2.22 2.93 17.33
CA TYR A 416 -1.10 2.34 16.57
C TYR A 416 -1.49 1.03 15.89
N LEU A 417 -2.19 0.12 16.58
CA LEU A 417 -2.70 -1.10 15.98
C LEU A 417 -3.67 -0.81 14.83
N VAL A 418 -4.59 0.14 14.96
CA VAL A 418 -5.49 0.54 13.87
C VAL A 418 -4.74 1.27 12.75
N GLY A 419 -3.61 1.93 13.03
CA GLY A 419 -2.72 2.46 12.00
C GLY A 419 -2.07 1.36 11.19
N PHE A 420 -1.35 0.48 11.86
CA PHE A 420 -0.68 -0.64 11.21
C PHE A 420 -1.66 -1.69 10.64
N LEU A 421 -2.88 -1.73 11.17
CA LEU A 421 -3.98 -2.62 10.80
C LEU A 421 -5.27 -1.80 10.53
N PRO A 422 -5.38 -1.02 9.44
CA PRO A 422 -6.52 -0.14 9.17
C PRO A 422 -7.89 -0.85 9.18
N TRP A 423 -7.91 -2.15 8.92
CA TRP A 423 -9.12 -2.97 8.95
C TRP A 423 -9.57 -3.36 10.36
N LEU A 424 -8.71 -3.28 11.39
CA LEU A 424 -9.21 -3.28 12.76
C LEU A 424 -10.22 -2.13 12.94
N GLY A 425 -10.07 -1.03 12.19
CA GLY A 425 -11.11 0.00 12.10
C GLY A 425 -12.46 -0.52 11.61
N ILE A 426 -12.50 -1.48 10.69
CA ILE A 426 -13.74 -2.11 10.18
C ILE A 426 -14.37 -3.00 11.26
N ILE A 427 -13.55 -3.80 11.95
CA ILE A 427 -14.02 -4.76 12.98
C ILE A 427 -14.41 -4.04 14.27
N ILE A 428 -13.68 -3.00 14.67
CA ILE A 428 -13.91 -2.24 15.92
C ILE A 428 -15.01 -1.20 15.74
N HIS A 429 -15.25 -0.73 14.51
CA HIS A 429 -16.40 0.11 14.18
C HIS A 429 -17.29 -0.53 13.11
N PRO A 430 -18.02 -1.62 13.44
CA PRO A 430 -19.21 -1.94 12.68
C PRO A 430 -20.16 -0.77 12.96
N GLN A 431 -20.28 0.17 12.01
CA GLN A 431 -21.02 1.40 12.20
C GLN A 431 -22.41 1.10 12.79
N THR A 432 -22.64 1.62 14.00
CA THR A 432 -23.95 1.91 14.60
C THR A 432 -24.73 3.00 13.83
N SER A 433 -24.51 3.10 12.51
CA SER A 433 -25.21 4.01 11.59
C SER A 433 -26.70 3.65 11.42
N GLN A 434 -27.21 2.64 12.11
CA GLN A 434 -28.63 2.31 12.14
C GLN A 434 -29.41 3.09 13.22
N SER A 435 -28.74 3.69 14.22
CA SER A 435 -29.43 4.31 15.36
C SER A 435 -30.06 5.68 15.07
N SER A 436 -29.54 6.46 14.11
CA SER A 436 -30.08 7.82 13.85
C SER A 436 -31.31 7.87 12.93
N LYS A 437 -31.79 6.74 12.41
CA LYS A 437 -33.03 6.71 11.59
C LYS A 437 -34.26 6.13 12.30
N ILE A 438 -34.11 5.50 13.46
CA ILE A 438 -35.27 4.97 14.21
C ILE A 438 -35.89 6.05 15.12
N SER A 439 -35.12 7.02 15.62
CA SER A 439 -35.71 8.13 16.41
C SER A 439 -36.51 9.15 15.59
N ALA A 440 -36.31 9.25 14.27
CA ALA A 440 -37.08 10.17 13.42
C ALA A 440 -38.41 9.58 12.92
N VAL A 441 -38.64 8.28 13.10
CA VAL A 441 -39.89 7.60 12.67
C VAL A 441 -40.83 7.32 13.86
N VAL A 442 -40.35 7.46 15.10
CA VAL A 442 -41.18 7.25 16.31
C VAL A 442 -41.80 8.56 16.85
N SER A 443 -41.45 9.75 16.32
CA SER A 443 -42.05 11.03 16.74
C SER A 443 -43.16 11.58 15.82
N ARG A 444 -43.58 10.83 14.78
CA ARG A 444 -44.73 11.16 13.93
C ARG A 444 -45.58 9.91 13.71
N GLY A 445 -46.46 9.60 14.67
CA GLY A 445 -47.34 8.45 14.51
C GLY A 445 -48.24 8.12 15.69
N THR A 446 -48.65 9.09 16.50
CA THR A 446 -49.80 8.90 17.40
C THR A 446 -50.88 9.90 17.01
N GLY A 447 -51.77 9.46 16.13
CA GLY A 447 -52.96 10.18 15.70
C GLY A 447 -54.00 9.16 15.25
N LEU A 448 -54.78 8.68 16.20
CA LEU A 448 -55.96 7.84 16.02
C LEU A 448 -57.02 8.54 15.18
N SER A 449 -57.58 7.85 14.17
CA SER A 449 -59.03 7.71 13.97
C SER A 449 -59.34 6.78 12.81
N GLY A 450 -60.37 5.92 12.95
CA GLY A 450 -61.08 5.33 11.80
C GLY A 450 -61.20 3.81 11.77
N VAL A 451 -62.27 3.32 12.38
CA VAL A 451 -62.81 1.94 12.35
C VAL A 451 -63.38 1.57 10.97
N HIS A 452 -63.07 0.38 10.44
CA HIS A 452 -64.09 -0.57 9.93
C HIS A 452 -63.51 -1.97 9.55
N ASN A 453 -64.38 -2.96 9.71
CA ASN A 453 -64.18 -4.42 9.70
C ASN A 453 -64.07 -5.08 8.30
N THR A 454 -63.26 -6.16 8.24
CA THR A 454 -63.41 -7.45 7.49
C THR A 454 -63.50 -7.48 5.95
N PRO A 455 -63.30 -8.65 5.28
CA PRO A 455 -62.39 -9.76 5.54
C PRO A 455 -61.57 -10.21 4.30
N VAL A 456 -60.69 -11.18 4.55
CA VAL A 456 -59.87 -11.98 3.62
C VAL A 456 -60.68 -12.55 2.44
N VAL A 457 -60.21 -12.28 1.21
CA VAL A 457 -60.50 -13.10 0.02
C VAL A 457 -59.22 -13.27 -0.80
N GLU A 458 -58.94 -14.55 -1.00
CA GLU A 458 -58.06 -15.26 -1.93
C GLU A 458 -58.00 -14.67 -3.36
N GLN A 459 -56.81 -14.53 -3.94
CA GLN A 459 -56.65 -14.63 -5.41
C GLN A 459 -55.21 -14.97 -5.81
N LEU A 460 -55.06 -16.22 -6.27
CA LEU A 460 -54.00 -16.76 -7.10
C LEU A 460 -54.10 -16.19 -8.53
N ALA A 461 -53.00 -15.68 -9.07
CA ALA A 461 -52.81 -15.43 -10.50
C ALA A 461 -51.29 -15.52 -10.80
N SER A 462 -50.84 -16.66 -11.34
CA SER A 462 -50.51 -16.87 -12.76
C SER A 462 -49.24 -16.12 -13.22
N PHE A 463 -48.11 -16.82 -13.17
CA PHE A 463 -46.87 -16.44 -13.86
C PHE A 463 -46.82 -17.10 -15.25
N PRO A 464 -46.50 -16.36 -16.33
CA PRO A 464 -46.35 -16.95 -17.65
C PRO A 464 -44.97 -17.59 -17.85
N HIS A 465 -45.01 -18.77 -18.48
CA HIS A 465 -43.89 -19.53 -19.03
C HIS A 465 -43.00 -18.68 -19.95
N ILE A 466 -41.71 -18.56 -19.62
CA ILE A 466 -40.68 -18.13 -20.57
C ILE A 466 -40.12 -19.38 -21.26
N LYS A 467 -40.46 -19.51 -22.55
CA LYS A 467 -39.83 -20.42 -23.51
C LYS A 467 -38.34 -20.08 -23.62
N ARG A 468 -37.46 -21.05 -23.34
CA ARG A 468 -36.03 -20.98 -23.64
C ARG A 468 -35.82 -21.70 -24.97
N ASP A 469 -35.52 -20.94 -26.01
CA ASP A 469 -35.05 -21.48 -27.29
C ASP A 469 -33.62 -22.01 -27.11
N SER A 470 -33.48 -23.32 -27.28
CA SER A 470 -32.20 -23.99 -27.47
C SER A 470 -31.77 -23.80 -28.92
N ARG A 471 -30.73 -23.00 -29.16
CA ARG A 471 -30.01 -23.03 -30.44
C ARG A 471 -28.84 -24.00 -30.34
N ASP A 472 -28.94 -25.03 -31.17
CA ASP A 472 -27.85 -25.86 -31.66
C ASP A 472 -26.66 -25.00 -32.14
N MET A 473 -25.47 -25.33 -31.68
CA MET A 473 -24.21 -25.01 -32.34
C MET A 473 -23.49 -26.34 -32.58
N GLY A 474 -23.68 -26.86 -33.78
CA GLY A 474 -22.92 -27.99 -34.29
C GLY A 474 -21.50 -27.58 -34.68
N GLY A 475 -20.56 -28.45 -34.31
CA GLY A 475 -19.37 -28.90 -35.03
C GLY A 475 -18.51 -27.92 -35.84
N ARG A 476 -17.21 -27.91 -35.51
CA ARG A 476 -16.17 -28.20 -36.51
C ARG A 476 -14.89 -28.69 -35.84
N GLU A 477 -14.51 -29.92 -36.19
CA GLU A 477 -13.15 -30.44 -36.07
C GLU A 477 -12.31 -29.86 -37.21
N ASP A 478 -11.06 -29.49 -36.89
CA ASP A 478 -9.85 -29.61 -37.72
C ASP A 478 -8.64 -29.53 -36.77
#